data_AF-A0A9E1N0S3-F1
#
_entry.id   AF-A0A9E1N0S3-F1
#
_cell.length_a   1.000
_cell.length_b   1.000
_cell.length_c   1.000
_cell.angle_alpha   90.00
_cell.angle_beta   90.00
_cell.angle_gamma   90.00
#
_symmetry.space_group_name_H-M   'P 1'
#
loop_
_entity.id
_entity.type
_entity.pdbx_description
1 polymer ?
#
loop_
_entity_poly.entity_id
_entity_poly.type
_entity_poly.pdbx_seq_one_letter_code
_entity_poly.pdbx_strand_id
1 'polypeptide(L)'
;MSTMFCTALLLIQLAAAAPLNQTVGRTEVRLRSAPFVPLVGATLDDLSMLDRLEHLGYTQVSDRPDEPGEYQISADRVWIYRQAHQLRGRQRKAKLFALVVDEETVVGAELENGKSALLNGKKGL
;
A
#
# COMPACT_ATOMS: atom_id res chain seq x y z
N MET A 1 -38.88 55.03 47.61
CA MET A 1 -38.69 55.83 46.38
C MET A 1 -38.03 54.89 45.38
N SER A 2 -38.82 54.19 44.57
CA SER A 2 -39.27 54.64 43.22
C SER A 2 -38.07 54.59 42.27
N THR A 3 -38.02 53.87 41.14
CA THR A 3 -38.99 53.23 40.24
C THR A 3 -38.11 52.43 39.26
N MET A 4 -38.26 51.11 39.08
CA MET A 4 -39.04 50.49 38.00
C MET A 4 -38.89 51.20 36.64
N PHE A 5 -38.12 50.62 35.71
CA PHE A 5 -38.40 50.73 34.27
C PHE A 5 -38.04 49.42 33.55
N CYS A 6 -39.11 48.79 33.06
CA CYS A 6 -39.17 47.73 32.07
C CYS A 6 -38.71 48.23 30.69
N THR A 7 -38.61 47.26 29.78
CA THR A 7 -38.60 47.37 28.29
C THR A 7 -37.23 47.78 27.72
N ALA A 8 -36.61 47.07 26.77
CA ALA A 8 -37.22 46.36 25.66
C ALA A 8 -36.40 45.13 25.20
N LEU A 9 -37.15 44.14 24.72
CA LEU A 9 -36.77 43.08 23.81
C LEU A 9 -35.77 43.58 22.74
N LEU A 10 -34.56 43.01 22.69
CA LEU A 10 -33.86 42.82 21.43
C LEU A 10 -33.20 41.44 21.44
N LEU A 11 -33.96 40.46 20.93
CA LEU A 11 -33.42 39.22 20.39
C LEU A 11 -32.57 39.58 19.17
N ILE A 12 -31.28 39.86 19.37
CA ILE A 12 -30.31 39.79 18.29
C ILE A 12 -29.71 38.40 18.34
N GLN A 13 -30.34 37.46 17.62
CA GLN A 13 -29.63 36.31 17.11
C GLN A 13 -28.62 36.82 16.08
N LEU A 14 -27.36 36.97 16.50
CA LEU A 14 -26.26 37.03 15.54
C LEU A 14 -25.63 35.65 15.48
N ALA A 15 -25.89 34.99 14.36
CA ALA A 15 -25.39 33.68 14.01
C ALA A 15 -23.89 33.57 14.29
N ALA A 16 -23.51 32.42 14.85
CA ALA A 16 -22.14 32.03 15.10
C ALA A 16 -21.30 32.17 13.82
N ALA A 17 -20.43 33.19 13.80
CA ALA A 17 -19.30 33.20 12.87
C ALA A 17 -18.27 32.19 13.37
N ALA A 18 -18.54 30.90 13.13
CA ALA A 18 -17.51 29.89 13.21
C ALA A 18 -16.41 30.29 12.20
N PRO A 19 -15.13 30.38 12.59
CA PRO A 19 -14.07 30.68 11.64
C PRO A 19 -14.09 29.60 10.56
N LEU A 20 -14.07 30.03 9.29
CA LEU A 20 -14.10 29.20 8.08
C LEU A 20 -12.98 28.13 8.00
N ASN A 21 -12.12 28.06 9.01
CA ASN A 21 -11.00 27.14 9.13
C ASN A 21 -11.36 25.83 9.88
N GLN A 22 -12.63 25.61 10.27
CA GLN A 22 -13.07 24.42 11.00
C GLN A 22 -13.95 23.44 10.22
N THR A 23 -14.14 23.64 8.91
CA THR A 23 -14.98 22.74 8.09
C THR A 23 -14.31 22.34 6.78
N VAL A 24 -13.04 21.98 6.85
CA VAL A 24 -12.44 21.09 5.85
C VAL A 24 -11.71 20.02 6.63
N GLY A 25 -12.38 18.89 6.84
CA GLY A 25 -11.68 17.69 7.29
C GLY A 25 -10.51 17.48 6.35
N ARG A 26 -9.28 17.51 6.88
CA ARG A 26 -8.08 17.17 6.11
C ARG A 26 -8.31 15.79 5.51
N THR A 27 -8.66 15.74 4.22
CA THR A 27 -8.66 14.49 3.47
C THR A 27 -7.21 14.15 3.21
N GLU A 28 -6.63 13.34 4.08
CA GLU A 28 -5.33 12.73 3.86
C GLU A 28 -5.45 11.78 2.65
N VAL A 29 -5.07 12.26 1.46
CA VAL A 29 -5.00 11.41 0.27
C VAL A 29 -3.65 10.71 0.29
N ARG A 30 -3.62 9.47 0.76
CA ARG A 30 -2.45 8.60 0.62
C ARG A 30 -2.33 8.17 -0.84
N LEU A 31 -1.51 8.88 -1.62
CA LEU A 31 -1.07 8.39 -2.92
C LEU A 31 -0.27 7.11 -2.70
N ARG A 32 -0.76 6.00 -3.26
CA ARG A 32 -0.02 4.74 -3.31
C ARG A 32 0.50 4.56 -4.73
N SER A 33 1.76 4.15 -4.86
CA SER A 33 2.35 3.76 -6.14
C SER A 33 1.52 2.64 -6.80
N ALA A 34 1.55 2.62 -8.13
CA ALA A 34 0.80 1.63 -8.90
C ALA A 34 1.22 0.21 -8.50
N PRO A 35 0.26 -0.74 -8.42
CA PRO A 35 0.57 -2.13 -8.09
C PRO A 35 1.52 -2.71 -9.12
N PHE A 36 2.66 -3.24 -8.66
CA PHE A 36 3.62 -3.92 -9.51
C PHE A 36 3.16 -5.36 -9.71
N VAL A 37 3.02 -5.75 -10.98
CA VAL A 37 2.68 -7.12 -11.36
C VAL A 37 3.87 -7.66 -12.13
N PRO A 38 4.65 -8.59 -11.55
CA PRO A 38 5.71 -9.26 -12.30
C PRO A 38 5.05 -10.01 -13.46
N LEU A 39 5.48 -9.71 -14.68
CA LEU A 39 4.97 -10.29 -15.92
C LEU A 39 5.89 -11.43 -16.35
N VAL A 40 5.31 -12.54 -16.79
CA VAL A 40 6.09 -13.61 -17.43
C VAL A 40 6.74 -13.06 -18.69
N GLY A 41 8.02 -13.36 -18.89
CA GLY A 41 8.80 -12.93 -20.05
C GLY A 41 9.48 -11.56 -19.89
N ALA A 42 9.30 -10.87 -18.76
CA ALA A 42 10.09 -9.68 -18.43
C ALA A 42 11.36 -10.07 -17.67
N THR A 43 12.46 -9.34 -17.91
CA THR A 43 13.69 -9.53 -17.14
C THR A 43 13.60 -8.85 -15.78
N LEU A 44 14.42 -9.30 -14.81
CA LEU A 44 14.49 -8.65 -13.50
C LEU A 44 14.94 -7.18 -13.58
N ASP A 45 15.82 -6.88 -14.55
CA ASP A 45 16.35 -5.55 -14.83
C ASP A 45 15.31 -4.64 -15.52
N ASP A 46 14.58 -5.16 -16.50
CA ASP A 46 13.46 -4.44 -17.16
C ASP A 46 12.40 -3.98 -16.16
N LEU A 47 12.24 -4.72 -15.08
CA LEU A 47 11.30 -4.43 -14.02
C LEU A 47 11.85 -3.47 -12.96
N SER A 48 13.15 -3.15 -13.01
CA SER A 48 13.92 -2.48 -11.95
C SER A 48 13.52 -3.01 -10.58
N MET A 49 13.39 -4.35 -10.49
CA MET A 49 12.59 -4.96 -9.43
C MET A 49 13.27 -4.81 -8.07
N LEU A 50 14.60 -4.92 -8.04
CA LEU A 50 15.40 -4.82 -6.82
C LEU A 50 15.37 -3.41 -6.26
N ASP A 51 15.71 -2.41 -7.07
CA ASP A 51 15.62 -0.99 -6.70
C ASP A 51 14.24 -0.61 -6.17
N ARG A 52 13.19 -1.17 -6.79
CA ARG A 52 11.82 -0.93 -6.36
C ARG A 52 11.51 -1.59 -5.02
N LEU A 53 11.98 -2.82 -4.78
CA LEU A 53 11.82 -3.49 -3.49
C LEU A 53 12.49 -2.68 -2.38
N GLU A 54 13.73 -2.27 -2.58
CA GLU A 54 14.45 -1.41 -1.65
C GLU A 54 13.73 -0.08 -1.41
N HIS A 55 13.24 0.57 -2.47
CA HIS A 55 12.47 1.81 -2.36
C HIS A 55 11.13 1.62 -1.62
N LEU A 56 10.52 0.44 -1.71
CA LEU A 56 9.34 0.06 -0.94
C LEU A 56 9.66 -0.34 0.51
N GLY A 57 10.92 -0.25 0.92
CA GLY A 57 11.39 -0.55 2.27
C GLY A 57 11.60 -2.04 2.52
N TYR A 58 11.80 -2.84 1.47
CA TYR A 58 12.17 -4.24 1.63
C TYR A 58 13.67 -4.39 1.92
N THR A 59 14.01 -5.41 2.69
CA THR A 59 15.40 -5.73 3.07
C THR A 59 15.84 -7.02 2.38
N GLN A 60 17.04 -7.01 1.79
CA GLN A 60 17.65 -8.22 1.25
C GLN A 60 18.23 -9.07 2.38
N VAL A 61 17.94 -10.37 2.36
CA VAL A 61 18.50 -11.36 3.28
C VAL A 61 19.27 -12.44 2.51
N SER A 62 20.19 -13.13 3.19
CA SER A 62 21.00 -14.22 2.61
C SER A 62 20.21 -15.49 2.40
N ASP A 63 19.34 -15.81 3.35
CA ASP A 63 18.58 -17.04 3.43
C ASP A 63 17.14 -16.82 2.98
N ARG A 64 16.34 -17.89 2.98
CA ARG A 64 14.92 -17.77 2.66
C ARG A 64 14.25 -16.77 3.61
N PRO A 65 13.52 -15.75 3.10
CA PRO A 65 12.81 -14.77 3.92
C PRO A 65 11.89 -15.40 4.96
N ASP A 66 11.94 -14.92 6.20
CA ASP A 66 11.12 -15.37 7.33
C ASP A 66 10.22 -14.26 7.89
N GLU A 67 10.49 -12.98 7.55
CA GLU A 67 9.66 -11.84 7.95
C GLU A 67 9.05 -11.06 6.76
N PRO A 68 7.82 -10.51 6.90
CA PRO A 68 7.24 -9.67 5.87
C PRO A 68 8.05 -8.37 5.65
N GLY A 69 8.42 -8.10 4.40
CA GLY A 69 9.33 -7.01 4.05
C GLY A 69 10.72 -7.50 3.65
N GLU A 70 10.95 -8.81 3.63
CA GLU A 70 12.23 -9.37 3.20
C GLU A 70 12.16 -9.94 1.78
N TYR A 71 13.32 -10.00 1.14
CA TYR A 71 13.51 -10.72 -0.11
C TYR A 71 14.89 -11.38 -0.18
N GLN A 72 15.00 -12.42 -0.98
CA GLN A 72 16.25 -13.12 -1.25
C GLN A 72 16.35 -13.44 -2.74
N ILE A 73 17.56 -13.35 -3.28
CA ILE A 73 17.85 -13.65 -4.68
C ILE A 73 18.70 -14.92 -4.73
N SER A 74 18.21 -15.91 -5.46
CA SER A 74 18.91 -17.14 -5.83
C SER A 74 19.07 -17.19 -7.36
N ALA A 75 19.87 -18.13 -7.85
CA ALA A 75 20.13 -18.27 -9.29
C ALA A 75 18.87 -18.53 -10.13
N ASP A 76 17.91 -19.28 -9.59
CA ASP A 76 16.68 -19.68 -10.29
C ASP A 76 15.41 -19.00 -9.76
N ARG A 77 15.52 -18.22 -8.67
CA ARG A 77 14.37 -17.73 -7.91
C ARG A 77 14.64 -16.40 -7.22
N VAL A 78 13.61 -15.57 -7.16
CA VAL A 78 13.56 -14.42 -6.25
C VAL A 78 12.44 -14.63 -5.24
N TRP A 79 12.81 -14.90 -3.98
CA TRP A 79 11.86 -15.02 -2.87
C TRP A 79 11.48 -13.63 -2.38
N ILE A 80 10.18 -13.40 -2.21
CA ILE A 80 9.64 -12.13 -1.71
C ILE A 80 8.59 -12.45 -0.63
N TYR A 81 8.86 -12.01 0.60
CA TYR A 81 7.85 -12.02 1.65
C TYR A 81 7.12 -10.68 1.65
N ARG A 82 6.07 -10.61 0.82
CA ARG A 82 5.31 -9.37 0.68
C ARG A 82 4.58 -9.02 1.98
N GLN A 83 4.71 -7.76 2.39
CA GLN A 83 3.94 -7.18 3.49
C GLN A 83 2.42 -7.22 3.26
N ALA A 84 1.68 -7.17 4.36
CA ALA A 84 0.23 -6.99 4.31
C ALA A 84 -0.07 -5.61 3.71
N HIS A 85 -1.01 -5.55 2.77
CA HIS A 85 -1.36 -4.30 2.10
C HIS A 85 -2.85 -4.26 1.76
N GLN A 86 -3.32 -3.09 1.33
CA GLN A 86 -4.70 -2.93 0.87
C GLN A 86 -4.70 -2.75 -0.63
N LEU A 87 -5.47 -3.60 -1.33
CA LEU A 87 -5.64 -3.56 -2.77
C LEU A 87 -7.13 -3.48 -3.10
N ARG A 88 -7.55 -2.41 -3.78
CA ARG A 88 -8.96 -2.17 -4.15
C ARG A 88 -9.92 -2.31 -2.95
N GLY A 89 -9.56 -1.68 -1.83
CA GLY A 89 -10.33 -1.71 -0.58
C GLY A 89 -10.22 -3.02 0.22
N ARG A 90 -9.68 -4.10 -0.35
CA ARG A 90 -9.53 -5.39 0.33
C ARG A 90 -8.16 -5.51 1.00
N GLN A 91 -8.14 -5.98 2.24
CA GLN A 91 -6.89 -6.31 2.92
C GLN A 91 -6.33 -7.61 2.35
N ARG A 92 -5.06 -7.58 1.96
CA ARG A 92 -4.25 -8.73 1.60
C ARG A 92 -3.31 -9.02 2.75
N LYS A 93 -3.33 -10.26 3.24
CA LYS A 93 -2.39 -10.72 4.25
C LYS A 93 -0.96 -10.72 3.69
N ALA A 94 0.01 -10.66 4.59
CA ALA A 94 1.40 -10.91 4.23
C ALA A 94 1.53 -12.30 3.59
N LYS A 95 2.42 -12.45 2.62
CA LYS A 95 2.54 -13.69 1.87
C LYS A 95 3.92 -13.87 1.27
N LEU A 96 4.48 -15.06 1.49
CA LEU A 96 5.72 -15.51 0.85
C LEU A 96 5.41 -16.17 -0.50
N PHE A 97 6.16 -15.78 -1.52
CA PHE A 97 6.17 -16.41 -2.83
C PHE A 97 7.55 -16.26 -3.47
N ALA A 98 7.85 -17.13 -4.44
CA ALA A 98 9.01 -17.01 -5.31
C ALA A 98 8.57 -16.58 -6.70
N LEU A 99 9.33 -15.70 -7.33
CA LEU A 99 9.35 -15.58 -8.78
C LEU A 99 10.37 -16.60 -9.29
N VAL A 100 9.95 -17.45 -10.23
CA VAL A 100 10.86 -18.39 -10.88
C VAL A 100 11.49 -17.67 -12.05
N VAL A 101 12.82 -17.71 -12.11
CA VAL A 101 13.64 -17.01 -13.07
C VAL A 101 14.47 -18.02 -13.84
N ASP A 102 14.51 -17.86 -15.16
CA ASP A 102 15.39 -18.59 -16.06
C ASP A 102 16.34 -17.59 -16.72
N GLU A 103 17.64 -17.78 -16.51
CA GLU A 103 18.73 -16.83 -16.78
C GLU A 103 18.51 -15.48 -16.06
N GLU A 104 17.63 -14.63 -16.58
CA GLU A 104 17.22 -13.36 -15.96
C GLU A 104 15.73 -13.06 -16.17
N THR A 105 15.01 -13.99 -16.81
CA THR A 105 13.63 -13.82 -17.24
C THR A 105 12.66 -14.47 -16.27
N VAL A 106 11.63 -13.75 -15.85
CA VAL A 106 10.57 -14.32 -15.02
C VAL A 106 9.74 -15.31 -15.85
N VAL A 107 9.79 -16.60 -15.50
CA VAL A 107 9.02 -17.66 -16.17
C VAL A 107 7.75 -18.04 -15.41
N GLY A 108 7.66 -17.68 -14.14
CA GLY A 108 6.48 -17.97 -13.33
C GLY A 108 6.58 -17.49 -11.90
N ALA A 109 5.60 -17.87 -11.08
CA ALA A 109 5.64 -17.67 -9.64
C ALA A 109 5.22 -18.95 -8.92
N GLU A 110 5.83 -19.20 -7.77
CA GLU A 110 5.53 -20.31 -6.88
C GLU A 110 5.13 -19.77 -5.51
N LEU A 111 4.07 -20.32 -4.93
CA LEU A 111 3.66 -19.99 -3.59
C LEU A 111 4.42 -20.84 -2.57
N GLU A 112 4.46 -20.38 -1.32
CA GLU A 112 5.06 -21.13 -0.20
C GLU A 112 4.66 -22.61 -0.12
N ASN A 113 3.43 -22.95 -0.50
CA ASN A 113 2.91 -24.32 -0.49
C ASN A 113 3.26 -25.15 -1.74
N GLY A 114 4.23 -24.72 -2.55
CA GLY A 114 4.66 -25.38 -3.78
C GLY A 114 3.67 -25.25 -4.94
N LYS A 115 2.57 -24.48 -4.79
CA LYS A 115 1.61 -24.28 -5.87
C LYS A 115 2.11 -23.18 -6.80
N SER A 116 2.16 -23.48 -8.10
CA SER A 116 2.40 -22.47 -9.12
C SER A 116 1.25 -21.45 -9.16
N ALA A 117 1.59 -20.18 -9.10
CA ALA A 117 0.68 -19.07 -9.31
C ALA A 117 0.83 -18.56 -10.74
N LEU A 118 -0.28 -18.51 -11.48
CA LEU A 118 -0.29 -17.92 -12.81
C LEU A 118 -0.08 -16.40 -12.70
N LEU A 119 1.07 -15.93 -13.17
CA LEU A 119 1.38 -14.52 -13.38
C LEU A 119 0.67 -13.99 -14.64
N ASN A 120 -0.66 -14.12 -14.69
CA ASN A 120 -1.45 -13.55 -15.78
C ASN A 120 -2.07 -12.23 -15.30
N GLY A 121 -1.84 -11.14 -16.04
CA GLY A 121 -2.15 -9.72 -15.70
C GLY A 121 -3.58 -9.36 -15.29
N LYS A 122 -4.46 -10.35 -15.08
CA LYS A 122 -5.82 -10.21 -14.54
C LYS A 122 -5.93 -10.51 -13.04
N LYS A 123 -4.92 -11.12 -12.40
CA LYS A 123 -4.94 -11.42 -10.94
C LYS A 123 -3.61 -11.00 -10.31
N GLY A 124 -3.60 -9.83 -9.67
CA GLY A 124 -2.48 -9.44 -8.80
C GLY A 124 -2.32 -10.44 -7.66
N LEU A 125 -1.08 -10.87 -7.43
CA LEU A 125 -0.65 -11.70 -6.28
C LEU A 125 -1.02 -11.04 -4.95
#